data_AF-A0A817Z220-F1
#
_entry.id   AF-A0A817Z220-F1
#
_cell.length_a   1.000
_cell.length_b   1.000
_cell.length_c   1.000
_cell.angle_alpha   90.00
_cell.angle_beta   90.00
_cell.angle_gamma   90.00
#
_symmetry.space_group_name_H-M   'P 1'
#
loop_
_entity.id
_entity.type
_entity.pdbx_description
1 polymer ?
#
loop_
_entity_poly.entity_id
_entity_poly.type
_entity_poly.pdbx_seq_one_letter_code
_entity_poly.pdbx_strand_id
1 'polypeptide(L)'
;MTFRERKNNVDYMLNKDLQQQEQQKIEQKKTNEQIIKILIDCSRFLARQGLGFRGHTDEDSNFYQLVYLLSRYNPILDDWINNNNIRPFKITYMSKDSQNEFIQLLGELVQEKNLTEIRQAAYYSIMADSSIDSNRKDMLSVYIRFVNEQGEPEERFVSIKEVHSKTGYEYDILKLKIVYSTDFASIDFLDLSSERYFLGDGIANHLLEVLNELELDTKKLIAQSYDCANNMCGQMNGVQAKISEKLHRDVKYIPCSSHRSNTVVKHSSEANLDIYSFFGTLQTVYVFFTSMFIYFLLRMSVLNEKYSTNLFSLTPKTIATTRWNAKYQSMRAMYESFDEVIQALNTTANDQINFDLESRQQAKAISFNIITLHFIIYLVFMKNLMAMTNSLSVHFQSEKIDLLAAGELLSETIQLLELERSNEVNLNNIITVSDELAKKYGIDPDEEFHRKHRKRRPPKKLDDNPQTTYNFSR
;
A
#
# COMPACT_ATOMS: atom_id res chain seq x y z
N MET A 1 15.69 17.53 50.69
CA MET A 1 16.76 18.51 50.42
C MET A 1 17.29 18.35 49.00
N THR A 2 17.22 19.43 48.22
CA THR A 2 17.81 19.54 46.87
C THR A 2 19.34 19.54 46.94
N PHE A 3 20.05 19.21 45.84
CA PHE A 3 21.53 19.14 45.79
C PHE A 3 22.21 20.44 46.27
N ARG A 4 21.58 21.60 46.03
CA ARG A 4 22.05 22.91 46.51
C ARG A 4 21.97 23.06 48.04
N GLU A 5 21.00 22.44 48.69
CA GLU A 5 20.81 22.51 50.16
C GLU A 5 21.80 21.61 50.92
N ARG A 6 22.23 20.49 50.33
CA ARG A 6 23.22 19.57 50.94
C ARG A 6 24.66 20.07 50.87
N LYS A 7 24.98 20.87 49.85
CA LYS A 7 26.32 21.41 49.62
C LYS A 7 26.80 22.35 50.75
N ASN A 8 25.85 22.94 51.47
CA ASN A 8 26.09 23.83 52.61
C ASN A 8 26.03 23.10 53.97
N ASN A 9 25.85 21.78 53.98
CA ASN A 9 25.85 20.98 55.20
C ASN A 9 27.29 20.63 55.61
N VAL A 10 27.65 20.89 56.86
CA VAL A 10 29.01 20.71 57.41
C VAL A 10 29.48 19.26 57.30
N ASP A 11 28.59 18.29 57.51
CA ASP A 11 28.90 16.85 57.38
C ASP A 11 29.22 16.46 55.93
N TYR A 12 28.59 17.12 54.96
CA TYR A 12 28.88 16.94 53.55
C TYR A 12 30.22 17.56 53.15
N MET A 13 30.56 18.72 53.71
CA MET A 13 31.82 19.41 53.42
C MET A 13 33.05 18.66 53.96
N LEU A 14 32.91 17.96 55.08
CA LEU A 14 33.99 17.23 55.75
C LEU A 14 34.17 15.79 55.26
N ASN A 15 33.16 15.19 54.62
CA ASN A 15 33.24 13.80 54.14
C ASN A 15 33.63 13.72 52.65
N LYS A 16 34.94 13.62 52.38
CA LYS A 16 35.51 13.53 51.02
C LYS A 16 35.01 12.32 50.22
N ASP A 17 34.75 11.19 50.88
CA ASP A 17 34.28 9.97 50.22
C ASP A 17 32.84 10.15 49.70
N LEU A 18 31.98 10.79 50.49
CA LEU A 18 30.62 11.15 50.10
C LEU A 18 30.60 12.14 48.91
N GLN A 19 31.51 13.12 48.92
CA GLN A 19 31.65 14.06 47.79
C GLN A 19 32.11 13.36 46.51
N GLN A 20 33.12 12.47 46.59
CA GLN A 20 33.59 11.70 45.45
C GLN A 20 32.50 10.77 44.88
N GLN A 21 31.75 10.08 45.75
CA GLN A 21 30.65 9.22 45.32
C GLN A 21 29.53 9.99 44.62
N GLU A 22 29.15 11.17 45.13
CA GLU A 22 28.13 12.00 44.46
C GLU A 22 28.64 12.56 43.12
N GLN A 23 29.90 12.96 43.06
CA GLN A 23 30.50 13.49 41.83
C GLN A 23 30.60 12.41 40.74
N GLN A 24 30.97 11.18 41.11
CA GLN A 24 30.95 10.01 40.23
C GLN A 24 29.53 9.72 39.71
N LYS A 25 28.51 9.79 40.58
CA LYS A 25 27.10 9.62 40.16
C LYS A 25 26.66 10.68 39.15
N ILE A 26 27.07 11.94 39.33
CA ILE A 26 26.75 13.03 38.40
C ILE A 26 27.43 12.80 37.05
N GLU A 27 28.70 12.41 37.05
CA GLU A 27 29.46 12.13 35.83
C GLU A 27 28.87 10.93 35.08
N GLN A 28 28.58 9.85 35.78
CA GLN A 28 27.93 8.67 35.21
C GLN A 28 26.54 8.99 34.63
N LYS A 29 25.75 9.83 35.30
CA LYS A 29 24.46 10.29 34.77
C LYS A 29 24.65 11.03 33.44
N LYS A 30 25.62 11.93 33.34
CA LYS A 30 25.92 12.67 32.11
C LYS A 30 26.36 11.73 30.98
N THR A 31 27.21 10.76 31.29
CA THR A 31 27.63 9.74 30.32
C THR A 31 26.44 8.92 29.82
N ASN A 32 25.59 8.43 30.72
CA ASN A 32 24.40 7.67 30.35
C ASN A 32 23.42 8.49 29.49
N GLU A 33 23.23 9.77 29.81
CA GLU A 33 22.41 10.69 29.00
C GLU A 33 22.96 10.84 27.57
N GLN A 34 24.29 10.92 27.41
CA GLN A 34 24.93 10.99 26.09
C GLN A 34 24.74 9.69 25.31
N ILE A 35 24.93 8.54 25.95
CA ILE A 35 24.72 7.23 25.32
C ILE A 35 23.27 7.06 24.87
N ILE A 36 22.30 7.34 25.75
CA ILE A 36 20.87 7.20 25.43
C ILE A 36 20.50 8.11 24.25
N LYS A 37 21.02 9.34 24.17
CA LYS A 37 20.82 10.22 23.01
C LYS A 37 21.28 9.57 21.72
N ILE A 38 22.48 8.98 21.71
CA ILE A 38 23.01 8.29 20.52
C ILE A 38 22.10 7.10 20.15
N LEU A 39 21.67 6.30 21.12
CA LEU A 39 20.78 5.15 20.88
C LEU A 39 19.40 5.57 20.33
N ILE A 40 18.84 6.67 20.84
CA ILE A 40 17.60 7.25 20.31
C ILE A 40 17.80 7.79 18.90
N ASP A 41 18.94 8.42 18.60
CA ASP A 41 19.25 8.90 17.25
C ASP A 41 19.44 7.75 16.26
N CYS A 42 20.06 6.64 16.67
CA CYS A 42 20.09 5.40 15.90
C CYS A 42 18.67 4.89 15.59
N SER A 43 17.81 4.84 16.61
CA SER A 43 16.41 4.43 16.47
C SER A 43 15.67 5.34 15.49
N ARG A 44 15.84 6.66 15.63
CA ARG A 44 15.24 7.66 14.75
C ARG A 44 15.74 7.53 13.32
N PHE A 45 17.03 7.25 13.11
CA PHE A 45 17.59 7.02 11.79
C PHE A 45 16.93 5.82 11.11
N LEU A 46 16.87 4.67 11.79
CA LEU A 46 16.26 3.45 11.25
C LEU A 46 14.78 3.65 10.94
N ALA A 47 14.04 4.28 11.85
CA ALA A 47 12.63 4.60 11.64
C ALA A 47 12.42 5.50 10.41
N ARG A 48 13.24 6.54 10.22
CA ARG A 48 13.15 7.44 9.07
C ARG A 48 13.48 6.77 7.73
N GLN A 49 14.37 5.77 7.74
CA GLN A 49 14.74 5.02 6.54
C GLN A 49 13.82 3.82 6.27
N GLY A 50 12.86 3.53 7.17
CA GLY A 50 12.01 2.34 7.07
C GLY A 50 12.79 1.04 7.22
N LEU A 51 13.93 1.05 7.92
CA LEU A 51 14.77 -0.12 8.13
C LEU A 51 14.32 -0.89 9.38
N GLY A 52 14.27 -2.22 9.28
CA GLY A 52 14.02 -3.07 10.43
C GLY A 52 15.11 -2.88 11.48
N PHE A 53 14.74 -2.76 12.76
CA PHE A 53 15.73 -2.54 13.83
C PHE A 53 16.55 -3.81 14.13
N ARG A 54 15.88 -4.96 14.01
CA ARG A 54 16.41 -6.28 14.39
C ARG A 54 16.67 -7.13 13.14
N GLY A 55 17.68 -7.97 13.23
CA GLY A 55 17.93 -9.07 12.30
C GLY A 55 17.42 -10.39 12.89
N HIS A 56 17.73 -11.49 12.21
CA HIS A 56 17.52 -12.83 12.78
C HIS A 56 18.45 -13.10 13.98
N THR A 57 19.59 -12.41 14.00
CA THR A 57 20.60 -12.42 15.05
C THR A 57 20.96 -10.99 15.44
N ASP A 58 21.67 -10.82 16.56
CA ASP A 58 22.23 -9.51 16.95
C ASP A 58 23.30 -9.04 15.95
N GLU A 59 23.98 -9.96 15.25
CA GLU A 59 24.98 -9.65 14.22
C GLU A 59 24.32 -9.03 12.98
N ASP A 60 23.13 -9.49 12.61
CA ASP A 60 22.37 -8.95 11.48
C ASP A 60 21.44 -7.79 11.88
N SER A 61 21.49 -7.33 13.13
CA SER A 61 20.65 -6.22 13.61
C SER A 61 21.19 -4.88 13.13
N ASN A 62 20.39 -4.19 12.31
CA ASN A 62 20.72 -2.83 11.85
C ASN A 62 20.96 -1.86 13.02
N PHE A 63 20.22 -2.01 14.14
CA PHE A 63 20.44 -1.21 15.33
C PHE A 63 21.83 -1.44 15.95
N TYR A 64 22.20 -2.71 16.17
CA TYR A 64 23.53 -3.03 16.71
C TYR A 64 24.64 -2.58 15.77
N GLN A 65 24.52 -2.88 14.48
CA GLN A 65 25.53 -2.50 13.48
C GLN A 65 25.72 -0.98 13.41
N LEU A 66 24.64 -0.21 13.50
CA LEU A 66 24.73 1.26 13.53
C LEU A 66 25.41 1.77 14.81
N VAL A 67 25.09 1.19 15.96
CA VAL A 67 25.72 1.55 17.24
C VAL A 67 27.22 1.21 17.24
N TYR A 68 27.61 0.03 16.77
CA TYR A 68 29.02 -0.35 16.63
C TYR A 68 29.76 0.50 15.60
N LEU A 69 29.10 0.93 14.53
CA LEU A 69 29.69 1.86 13.58
C LEU A 69 29.98 3.21 14.25
N LEU A 70 29.03 3.74 15.02
CA LEU A 70 29.21 5.01 15.73
C LEU A 70 30.25 4.93 16.85
N SER A 71 30.41 3.77 17.51
CA SER A 71 31.40 3.61 18.57
C SER A 71 32.83 3.80 18.06
N ARG A 72 33.13 3.39 16.81
CA ARG A 72 34.44 3.61 16.18
C ARG A 72 34.85 5.08 16.09
N TYR A 73 33.89 6.00 16.16
CA TYR A 73 34.12 7.44 16.08
C TYR A 73 33.75 8.18 17.37
N ASN A 74 33.27 7.47 18.40
CA ASN A 74 32.86 8.06 19.67
C ASN A 74 33.49 7.29 20.85
N PRO A 75 34.57 7.84 21.45
CA PRO A 75 35.29 7.16 22.54
C PRO A 75 34.42 6.84 23.76
N ILE A 76 33.41 7.68 24.04
CA ILE A 76 32.50 7.50 25.18
C ILE A 76 31.59 6.29 24.92
N LEU A 77 31.09 6.16 23.69
CA LEU A 77 30.28 5.01 23.29
C LEU A 77 31.12 3.73 23.22
N ASP A 78 32.35 3.80 22.69
CA ASP A 78 33.26 2.66 22.63
C ASP A 78 33.59 2.10 24.02
N ASP A 79 33.99 2.98 24.95
CA ASP A 79 34.29 2.59 26.33
C ASP A 79 33.03 2.04 27.02
N TRP A 80 31.85 2.64 26.78
CA TRP A 80 30.60 2.12 27.34
C TRP A 80 30.20 0.74 26.79
N ILE A 81 30.50 0.43 25.52
CA ILE A 81 30.24 -0.89 24.93
C ILE A 81 31.20 -1.93 25.53
N ASN A 82 32.50 -1.63 25.52
CA ASN A 82 33.57 -2.59 25.78
C ASN A 82 33.91 -2.74 27.29
N ASN A 83 33.65 -1.71 28.10
CA ASN A 83 34.06 -1.67 29.50
C ASN A 83 32.90 -1.96 30.46
N ASN A 84 32.77 -3.23 30.84
CA ASN A 84 31.74 -3.70 31.76
C ASN A 84 31.78 -3.02 33.14
N ASN A 85 32.95 -2.54 33.58
CA ASN A 85 33.13 -1.98 34.93
C ASN A 85 32.51 -0.59 35.09
N ILE A 86 32.21 0.09 33.98
CA ILE A 86 31.57 1.43 33.97
C ILE A 86 30.05 1.31 34.21
N ARG A 87 29.51 0.09 34.16
CA ARG A 87 28.07 -0.20 34.30
C ARG A 87 27.79 -0.93 35.63
N PRO A 88 27.33 -0.22 36.69
CA PRO A 88 27.07 -0.79 38.01
C PRO A 88 26.07 -1.95 38.00
N PHE A 89 25.20 -1.96 36.98
CA PHE A 89 24.16 -2.98 36.77
C PHE A 89 24.30 -3.71 35.42
N LYS A 90 25.40 -3.50 34.68
CA LYS A 90 25.63 -4.08 33.34
C LYS A 90 24.51 -3.81 32.31
N ILE A 91 23.75 -2.72 32.48
CA ILE A 91 22.63 -2.34 31.59
C ILE A 91 23.18 -1.74 30.30
N THR A 92 22.73 -2.25 29.16
CA THR A 92 23.19 -1.80 27.83
C THR A 92 22.14 -1.00 27.06
N TYR A 93 20.86 -0.96 27.45
CA TYR A 93 19.82 -0.27 26.64
C TYR A 93 19.75 -0.68 25.14
N MET A 94 20.41 -1.77 24.75
CA MET A 94 20.42 -2.29 23.37
C MET A 94 19.51 -3.50 23.19
N SER A 95 18.87 -3.96 24.28
CA SER A 95 17.97 -5.11 24.24
C SER A 95 16.75 -4.82 23.35
N LYS A 96 16.05 -5.89 22.96
CA LYS A 96 14.78 -5.76 22.25
C LYS A 96 13.78 -4.87 23.02
N ASP A 97 13.77 -4.93 24.34
CA ASP A 97 12.80 -4.19 25.15
C ASP A 97 13.11 -2.69 25.12
N SER A 98 14.39 -2.32 25.25
CA SER A 98 14.83 -0.92 25.12
C SER A 98 14.60 -0.37 23.71
N GLN A 99 14.84 -1.18 22.67
CA GLN A 99 14.52 -0.77 21.30
C GLN A 99 13.02 -0.52 21.11
N ASN A 100 12.13 -1.36 21.69
CA ASN A 100 10.69 -1.14 21.64
C ASN A 100 10.29 0.13 22.41
N GLU A 101 10.91 0.38 23.56
CA GLU A 101 10.71 1.60 24.34
C GLU A 101 11.11 2.85 23.53
N PHE A 102 12.26 2.82 22.83
CA PHE A 102 12.66 3.93 21.96
C PHE A 102 11.69 4.15 20.81
N ILE A 103 11.20 3.09 20.18
CA ILE A 103 10.20 3.17 19.10
C ILE A 103 8.91 3.78 19.64
N GLN A 104 8.44 3.34 20.81
CA GLN A 104 7.24 3.86 21.45
C GLN A 104 7.39 5.35 21.77
N LEU A 105 8.47 5.76 22.43
CA LEU A 105 8.73 7.16 22.76
C LEU A 105 8.80 8.06 21.52
N LEU A 106 9.46 7.61 20.46
CA LEU A 106 9.52 8.34 19.19
C LEU A 106 8.12 8.44 18.54
N GLY A 107 7.34 7.36 18.61
CA GLY A 107 5.96 7.32 18.13
C GLY A 107 5.05 8.28 18.87
N GLU A 108 5.08 8.27 20.20
CA GLU A 108 4.32 9.17 21.07
C GLU A 108 4.67 10.64 20.81
N LEU A 109 5.95 10.97 20.63
CA LEU A 109 6.38 12.34 20.29
C LEU A 109 5.83 12.81 18.93
N VAL A 110 5.85 11.94 17.92
CA VAL A 110 5.28 12.27 16.59
C VAL A 110 3.76 12.40 16.68
N GLN A 111 3.11 11.51 17.42
CA GLN A 111 1.65 11.54 17.61
C GLN A 111 1.22 12.81 18.34
N GLU A 112 1.87 13.19 19.44
CA GLU A 112 1.52 14.40 20.18
C GLU A 112 1.71 15.67 19.35
N LYS A 113 2.76 15.71 18.52
CA LYS A 113 2.95 16.80 17.55
C LYS A 113 1.77 16.87 16.57
N ASN A 114 1.41 15.74 15.95
CA ASN A 114 0.29 15.68 15.00
C ASN A 114 -1.03 16.10 15.67
N LEU A 115 -1.30 15.62 16.89
CA LEU A 115 -2.52 15.95 17.63
C LEU A 115 -2.57 17.42 18.02
N THR A 116 -1.45 18.03 18.38
CA THR A 116 -1.37 19.47 18.68
C THR A 116 -1.82 20.30 17.47
N GLU A 117 -1.31 19.98 16.28
CA GLU A 117 -1.68 20.65 15.02
C GLU A 117 -3.17 20.46 14.71
N ILE A 118 -3.70 19.24 14.86
CA ILE A 118 -5.12 18.95 14.64
C ILE A 118 -6.02 19.69 15.64
N ARG A 119 -5.64 19.75 16.92
CA ARG A 119 -6.43 20.41 17.98
C ARG A 119 -6.56 21.91 17.75
N GLN A 120 -5.53 22.53 17.18
CA GLN A 120 -5.51 23.95 16.80
C GLN A 120 -6.43 24.25 15.61
N ALA A 121 -6.65 23.28 14.72
CA ALA A 121 -7.55 23.45 13.58
C ALA A 121 -8.98 23.80 14.00
N ALA A 122 -9.63 24.67 13.24
CA ALA A 122 -11.03 25.03 13.47
C ALA A 122 -11.97 23.85 13.20
N TYR A 123 -11.71 23.13 12.11
CA TYR A 123 -12.47 21.97 11.67
C TYR A 123 -11.52 20.93 11.09
N TYR A 124 -11.96 19.67 11.11
CA TYR A 124 -11.22 18.58 10.48
C TYR A 124 -12.18 17.58 9.82
N SER A 125 -11.60 16.74 8.97
CA SER A 125 -12.26 15.59 8.36
C SER A 125 -11.53 14.30 8.72
N ILE A 126 -12.27 13.22 8.82
CA ILE A 126 -11.72 11.89 9.08
C ILE A 126 -11.64 11.09 7.79
N MET A 127 -10.50 10.44 7.60
CA MET A 127 -10.23 9.55 6.49
C MET A 127 -9.83 8.19 7.05
N ALA A 128 -10.24 7.12 6.39
CA ALA A 128 -9.78 5.78 6.73
C ALA A 128 -9.68 4.88 5.51
N ASP A 129 -8.66 4.04 5.51
CA ASP A 129 -8.44 3.03 4.47
C ASP A 129 -8.17 1.67 5.11
N SER A 130 -8.77 0.63 4.53
CA SER A 130 -8.63 -0.74 5.00
C SER A 130 -7.58 -1.49 4.18
N SER A 131 -6.69 -2.17 4.89
CA SER A 131 -5.63 -2.99 4.29
C SER A 131 -5.56 -4.33 5.01
N ILE A 132 -4.99 -5.34 4.36
CA ILE A 132 -4.78 -6.66 4.97
C ILE A 132 -3.32 -6.74 5.41
N ASP A 133 -3.07 -7.09 6.67
CA ASP A 133 -1.72 -7.27 7.20
C ASP A 133 -1.08 -8.61 6.76
N SER A 134 0.18 -8.82 7.14
CA SER A 134 0.91 -10.07 6.83
C SER A 134 0.29 -11.32 7.45
N ASN A 135 -0.55 -11.17 8.48
CA ASN A 135 -1.27 -12.25 9.16
C ASN A 135 -2.71 -12.41 8.65
N ARG A 136 -3.07 -11.75 7.54
CA ARG A 136 -4.41 -11.76 6.93
C ARG A 136 -5.51 -11.13 7.79
N LYS A 137 -5.15 -10.22 8.68
CA LYS A 137 -6.07 -9.42 9.49
C LYS A 137 -6.37 -8.10 8.79
N ASP A 138 -7.61 -7.65 8.89
CA ASP A 138 -7.99 -6.35 8.36
C ASP A 138 -7.54 -5.25 9.31
N MET A 139 -6.75 -4.32 8.79
CA MET A 139 -6.23 -3.16 9.49
C MET A 139 -6.84 -1.90 8.88
N LEU A 140 -7.52 -1.12 9.70
CA LEU A 140 -8.05 0.18 9.37
C LEU A 140 -7.05 1.26 9.78
N SER A 141 -6.45 1.89 8.78
CA SER A 141 -5.62 3.07 8.96
C SER A 141 -6.50 4.31 9.03
N VAL A 142 -6.27 5.18 10.00
CA VAL A 142 -7.06 6.39 10.27
C VAL A 142 -6.17 7.61 10.11
N TYR A 143 -6.67 8.57 9.34
CA TYR A 143 -6.04 9.84 9.04
C TYR A 143 -7.00 10.99 9.36
N ILE A 144 -6.44 12.13 9.75
CA ILE A 144 -7.18 13.37 9.92
C ILE A 144 -6.67 14.36 8.88
N ARG A 145 -7.59 14.93 8.11
CA ARG A 145 -7.29 15.99 7.15
C ARG A 145 -7.90 17.31 7.63
N PHE A 146 -7.08 18.33 7.73
CA PHE A 146 -7.45 19.65 8.25
C PHE A 146 -6.71 20.75 7.47
N VAL A 147 -7.02 22.01 7.77
CA VAL A 147 -6.31 23.17 7.24
C VAL A 147 -5.47 23.77 8.36
N ASN A 148 -4.17 23.90 8.14
CA ASN A 148 -3.24 24.46 9.12
C ASN A 148 -3.39 25.98 9.26
N GLU A 149 -2.65 26.59 10.18
CA GLU A 149 -2.69 28.04 10.42
C GLU A 149 -2.25 28.87 9.19
N GLN A 150 -1.47 28.27 8.28
CA GLN A 150 -1.02 28.88 7.03
C GLN A 150 -2.07 28.79 5.91
N GLY A 151 -3.21 28.14 6.14
CA GLY A 151 -4.25 27.95 5.13
C GLY A 151 -3.97 26.80 4.16
N GLU A 152 -3.00 25.93 4.44
CA GLU A 152 -2.67 24.78 3.61
C GLU A 152 -3.37 23.50 4.11
N PRO A 153 -3.86 22.63 3.20
CA PRO A 153 -4.40 21.34 3.58
C PRO A 153 -3.29 20.41 4.05
N GLU A 154 -3.52 19.75 5.19
CA GLU A 154 -2.61 18.77 5.75
C GLU A 154 -3.32 17.48 6.10
N GLU A 155 -2.62 16.37 5.91
CA GLU A 155 -3.04 15.03 6.31
C GLU A 155 -2.10 14.53 7.42
N ARG A 156 -2.67 13.94 8.47
CA ARG A 156 -1.92 13.35 9.57
C ARG A 156 -2.43 11.95 9.86
N PHE A 157 -1.53 10.98 9.80
CA PHE A 157 -1.78 9.65 10.34
C PHE A 157 -1.95 9.76 11.86
N VAL A 158 -3.00 9.13 12.39
CA VAL A 158 -3.31 9.17 13.82
C VAL A 158 -3.37 7.81 14.48
N SER A 159 -3.83 6.77 13.77
CA SER A 159 -3.98 5.43 14.34
C SER A 159 -4.07 4.36 13.25
N ILE A 160 -3.67 3.15 13.60
CA ILE A 160 -4.00 1.94 12.86
C ILE A 160 -4.65 0.97 13.83
N LYS A 161 -5.76 0.37 13.44
CA LYS A 161 -6.51 -0.53 14.31
C LYS A 161 -6.93 -1.78 13.57
N GLU A 162 -6.94 -2.90 14.29
CA GLU A 162 -7.44 -4.16 13.76
C GLU A 162 -8.98 -4.14 13.75
N VAL A 163 -9.56 -4.48 12.62
CA VAL A 163 -11.01 -4.62 12.42
C VAL A 163 -11.30 -6.12 12.36
N HIS A 164 -11.91 -6.64 13.43
CA HIS A 164 -12.25 -8.06 13.49
C HIS A 164 -13.51 -8.34 12.64
N SER A 165 -13.37 -9.28 11.69
CA SER A 165 -14.43 -9.93 10.88
C SER A 165 -15.10 -9.14 9.75
N LYS A 166 -15.01 -9.72 8.53
CA LYS A 166 -15.70 -9.34 7.28
C LYS A 166 -16.90 -10.25 6.95
N THR A 167 -17.31 -11.15 7.83
CA THR A 167 -18.59 -11.85 7.62
C THR A 167 -19.70 -10.85 7.90
N GLY A 168 -20.73 -10.78 7.04
CA GLY A 168 -21.78 -9.74 7.08
C GLY A 168 -22.64 -9.65 8.36
N TYR A 169 -22.24 -10.36 9.41
CA TYR A 169 -22.74 -10.28 10.77
C TYR A 169 -21.54 -10.46 11.71
N GLU A 170 -21.55 -9.69 12.80
CA GLU A 170 -20.71 -9.84 14.00
C GLU A 170 -19.35 -9.10 13.95
N TYR A 171 -19.40 -7.83 14.37
CA TYR A 171 -18.26 -7.13 14.97
C TYR A 171 -18.32 -7.31 16.49
N ASP A 172 -17.33 -7.98 17.07
CA ASP A 172 -17.20 -8.11 18.53
C ASP A 172 -16.27 -7.00 19.05
N ILE A 173 -16.83 -6.02 19.78
CA ILE A 173 -16.01 -5.07 20.55
C ILE A 173 -15.73 -5.69 21.92
N LEU A 174 -14.50 -6.16 22.14
CA LEU A 174 -14.05 -6.59 23.46
C LEU A 174 -13.74 -5.35 24.33
N LYS A 175 -14.73 -4.85 25.08
CA LYS A 175 -14.51 -3.80 26.07
C LYS A 175 -13.92 -4.39 27.36
N LEU A 176 -12.61 -4.26 27.55
CA LEU A 176 -11.96 -4.52 28.85
C LEU A 176 -12.23 -3.34 29.79
N LYS A 177 -13.28 -3.43 30.62
CA LYS A 177 -13.48 -2.51 31.76
C LYS A 177 -12.70 -3.04 32.96
N ILE A 178 -11.58 -2.39 33.31
CA ILE A 178 -10.95 -2.58 34.62
C ILE A 178 -11.63 -1.62 35.59
N VAL A 179 -12.52 -2.13 36.44
CA VAL A 179 -13.04 -1.38 37.59
C VAL A 179 -12.18 -1.75 38.80
N TYR A 180 -11.42 -0.79 39.33
CA TYR A 180 -10.78 -0.96 40.62
C TYR A 180 -11.87 -0.96 41.70
N SER A 181 -12.12 -2.12 42.32
CA SER A 181 -12.82 -2.21 43.59
C SER A 181 -11.98 -1.48 44.65
N THR A 182 -12.65 -0.71 45.52
CA THR A 182 -12.01 0.05 46.60
C THR A 182 -11.40 -0.83 47.70
N ASP A 183 -11.56 -2.15 47.62
CA ASP A 183 -10.91 -3.11 48.51
C ASP A 183 -9.81 -3.87 47.74
N PHE A 184 -8.56 -3.67 48.16
CA PHE A 184 -7.32 -4.21 47.58
C PHE A 184 -7.17 -5.76 47.62
N ALA A 185 -8.27 -6.53 47.64
CA ALA A 185 -8.24 -7.97 47.91
C ALA A 185 -8.71 -8.88 46.77
N SER A 186 -9.33 -8.39 45.70
CA SER A 186 -9.70 -9.24 44.55
C SER A 186 -9.75 -8.47 43.23
N ILE A 187 -9.12 -9.05 42.19
CA ILE A 187 -9.37 -8.70 40.79
C ILE A 187 -10.49 -9.63 40.33
N ASP A 188 -11.73 -9.15 40.36
CA ASP A 188 -12.83 -9.85 39.72
C ASP A 188 -12.82 -9.52 38.23
N PHE A 189 -12.53 -10.51 37.39
CA PHE A 189 -12.75 -10.41 35.95
C PHE A 189 -14.27 -10.36 35.73
N LEU A 190 -14.82 -9.15 35.57
CA LEU A 190 -16.21 -8.98 35.18
C LEU A 190 -16.39 -9.33 33.69
N ASP A 191 -17.30 -10.27 33.45
CA ASP A 191 -17.97 -10.66 32.21
C ASP A 191 -17.49 -10.00 30.90
N LEU A 192 -16.91 -10.80 30.01
CA LEU A 192 -16.64 -10.46 28.61
C LEU A 192 -17.98 -10.39 27.85
N SER A 193 -18.70 -9.28 27.94
CA SER A 193 -19.91 -9.10 27.13
C SER A 193 -19.50 -8.70 25.71
N SER A 194 -19.61 -9.62 24.75
CA SER A 194 -19.54 -9.27 23.33
C SER A 194 -20.84 -8.58 22.92
N GLU A 195 -20.75 -7.29 22.59
CA GLU A 195 -21.85 -6.56 21.95
C GLU A 195 -21.73 -6.73 20.43
N ARG A 196 -22.78 -7.29 19.81
CA ARG A 196 -22.81 -7.57 18.37
C ARG A 196 -23.28 -6.36 17.58
N TYR A 197 -22.42 -5.84 16.70
CA TYR A 197 -22.74 -4.73 15.80
C TYR A 197 -22.79 -5.16 14.32
N PHE A 198 -23.57 -4.43 13.52
CA PHE A 198 -23.42 -4.46 12.06
C PHE A 198 -22.05 -3.89 11.69
N LEU A 199 -21.40 -4.42 10.65
CA LEU A 199 -20.02 -4.07 10.32
C LEU A 199 -19.79 -2.56 10.12
N GLY A 200 -20.72 -1.85 9.46
CA GLY A 200 -20.63 -0.39 9.32
C GLY A 200 -20.81 0.37 10.65
N ASP A 201 -21.63 -0.16 11.58
CA ASP A 201 -21.78 0.42 12.91
C ASP A 201 -20.58 0.14 13.81
N GLY A 202 -20.00 -1.06 13.72
CA GLY A 202 -18.75 -1.43 14.40
C GLY A 202 -17.59 -0.54 13.97
N ILE A 203 -17.40 -0.33 12.66
CA ILE A 203 -16.37 0.57 12.14
C ILE A 203 -16.64 2.03 12.58
N ALA A 204 -17.89 2.49 12.55
CA ALA A 204 -18.23 3.84 13.01
C ALA A 204 -17.94 4.04 14.50
N ASN A 205 -18.31 3.08 15.36
CA ASN A 205 -17.97 3.08 16.79
C ASN A 205 -16.46 3.17 16.96
N HIS A 206 -15.71 2.36 16.21
CA HIS A 206 -14.28 2.31 16.33
C HIS A 206 -13.58 3.61 15.93
N LEU A 207 -14.05 4.25 14.87
CA LEU A 207 -13.57 5.56 14.45
C LEU A 207 -13.86 6.63 15.52
N LEU A 208 -15.04 6.60 16.14
CA LEU A 208 -15.37 7.51 17.23
C LEU A 208 -14.57 7.21 18.51
N GLU A 209 -14.31 5.94 18.81
CA GLU A 209 -13.42 5.52 19.91
C GLU A 209 -12.01 6.06 19.69
N VAL A 210 -11.45 5.95 18.48
CA VAL A 210 -10.15 6.54 18.14
C VAL A 210 -10.17 8.05 18.37
N LEU A 211 -11.20 8.77 17.92
CA LEU A 211 -11.29 10.22 18.16
C LEU A 211 -11.35 10.56 19.66
N ASN A 212 -12.06 9.75 20.45
CA ASN A 212 -12.16 9.92 21.91
C ASN A 212 -10.83 9.61 22.62
N GLU A 213 -10.17 8.50 22.28
CA GLU A 213 -8.85 8.11 22.81
C GLU A 213 -7.79 9.19 22.55
N LEU A 214 -7.88 9.87 21.41
CA LEU A 214 -6.97 10.96 21.01
C LEU A 214 -7.40 12.34 21.53
N GLU A 215 -8.51 12.41 22.28
CA GLU A 215 -9.09 13.64 22.82
C GLU A 215 -9.37 14.69 21.74
N LEU A 216 -9.87 14.25 20.58
CA LEU A 216 -10.27 15.13 19.48
C LEU A 216 -11.74 15.52 19.61
N ASP A 217 -12.03 16.82 19.56
CA ASP A 217 -13.40 17.34 19.67
C ASP A 217 -14.24 16.96 18.44
N THR A 218 -15.12 15.99 18.63
CA THR A 218 -16.03 15.53 17.59
C THR A 218 -16.99 16.62 17.08
N LYS A 219 -17.15 17.77 17.74
CA LYS A 219 -17.92 18.90 17.19
C LYS A 219 -17.23 19.56 16.00
N LYS A 220 -15.89 19.47 15.92
CA LYS A 220 -15.08 20.02 14.83
C LYS A 220 -15.04 19.12 13.58
N LEU A 221 -15.53 17.89 13.68
CA LEU A 221 -15.54 16.92 12.57
C LEU A 221 -16.58 17.29 11.50
N ILE A 222 -16.21 17.86 10.36
CA ILE A 222 -17.22 18.31 9.37
C ILE A 222 -17.48 17.31 8.25
N ALA A 223 -16.52 16.42 7.99
CA ALA A 223 -16.61 15.47 6.88
C ALA A 223 -15.92 14.14 7.20
N GLN A 224 -16.35 13.10 6.50
CA GLN A 224 -15.85 11.73 6.58
C GLN A 224 -15.59 11.21 5.16
N SER A 225 -14.46 10.55 4.93
CA SER A 225 -14.04 10.13 3.59
C SER A 225 -13.43 8.73 3.59
N TYR A 226 -14.10 7.81 2.88
CA TYR A 226 -13.75 6.39 2.80
C TYR A 226 -14.06 5.84 1.40
N ASP A 227 -13.74 4.56 1.16
CA ASP A 227 -14.15 3.86 -0.06
C ASP A 227 -15.68 3.80 -0.23
N CYS A 228 -16.12 3.40 -1.42
CA CYS A 228 -17.55 3.27 -1.72
C CYS A 228 -18.05 1.83 -1.50
N ALA A 229 -17.42 1.05 -0.60
CA ALA A 229 -17.96 -0.24 -0.23
C ALA A 229 -19.27 -0.05 0.54
N ASN A 230 -20.22 -1.00 0.40
CA ASN A 230 -21.54 -0.90 1.02
C ASN A 230 -21.49 -0.66 2.54
N ASN A 231 -20.49 -1.21 3.23
CA ASN A 231 -20.31 -1.03 4.67
C ASN A 231 -19.86 0.38 5.05
N MET A 232 -19.24 1.13 4.12
CA MET A 232 -18.79 2.51 4.35
C MET A 232 -19.85 3.49 3.85
N CYS A 233 -20.31 3.33 2.59
CA CYS A 233 -21.22 4.25 1.90
C CYS A 233 -22.71 3.88 2.00
N GLY A 234 -23.09 2.89 2.81
CA GLY A 234 -24.51 2.55 3.00
C GLY A 234 -25.29 3.70 3.63
N GLN A 235 -26.44 4.07 3.06
CA GLN A 235 -27.28 5.18 3.55
C GLN A 235 -27.98 4.91 4.89
N MET A 236 -28.10 3.62 5.29
CA MET A 236 -28.79 3.21 6.51
C MET A 236 -27.82 2.58 7.52
N ASN A 237 -27.05 1.59 7.06
CA ASN A 237 -26.16 0.78 7.90
C ASN A 237 -24.67 0.98 7.58
N GLY A 238 -24.34 1.94 6.71
CA GLY A 238 -22.95 2.26 6.41
C GLY A 238 -22.35 3.20 7.46
N VAL A 239 -21.02 3.21 7.55
CA VAL A 239 -20.27 4.15 8.40
C VAL A 239 -20.76 5.58 8.21
N GLN A 240 -21.03 5.99 6.96
CA GLN A 240 -21.51 7.34 6.68
C GLN A 240 -22.77 7.74 7.46
N ALA A 241 -23.75 6.83 7.52
CA ALA A 241 -25.01 7.07 8.20
C ALA A 241 -24.81 7.00 9.71
N LYS A 242 -24.02 6.02 10.18
CA LYS A 242 -23.81 5.75 11.60
C LYS A 242 -23.01 6.84 12.31
N ILE A 243 -22.01 7.44 11.68
CA ILE A 243 -21.31 8.59 12.26
C ILE A 243 -22.27 9.78 12.46
N SER A 244 -23.06 10.12 11.44
CA SER A 244 -24.02 11.23 11.53
C SER A 244 -25.13 10.96 12.54
N GLU A 245 -25.63 9.72 12.61
CA GLU A 245 -26.64 9.28 13.59
C GLU A 245 -26.12 9.43 15.03
N LYS A 246 -24.93 8.90 15.33
CA LYS A 246 -24.33 8.91 16.67
C LYS A 246 -23.93 10.31 17.13
N LEU A 247 -23.53 11.19 16.21
CA LEU A 247 -23.18 12.57 16.52
C LEU A 247 -24.39 13.52 16.48
N HIS A 248 -25.58 13.01 16.15
CA HIS A 248 -26.82 13.78 16.03
C HIS A 248 -26.69 15.03 15.14
N ARG A 249 -25.86 14.94 14.10
CA ARG A 249 -25.64 16.01 13.12
C ARG A 249 -25.12 15.43 11.81
N ASP A 250 -25.36 16.15 10.73
CA ASP A 250 -24.90 15.73 9.42
C ASP A 250 -23.38 15.94 9.26
N VAL A 251 -22.62 14.84 9.28
CA VAL A 251 -21.19 14.81 8.95
C VAL A 251 -21.05 14.37 7.49
N LYS A 252 -20.61 15.29 6.63
CA LYS A 252 -20.66 15.09 5.17
C LYS A 252 -19.78 13.93 4.74
N TYR A 253 -20.37 12.94 4.09
CA TYR A 253 -19.62 11.87 3.44
C TYR A 253 -19.09 12.31 2.08
N ILE A 254 -17.78 12.20 1.92
CA ILE A 254 -17.07 12.46 0.67
C ILE A 254 -16.58 11.09 0.15
N PRO A 255 -17.16 10.55 -0.92
CA PRO A 255 -16.74 9.26 -1.45
C PRO A 255 -15.34 9.36 -2.07
N CYS A 256 -14.53 8.32 -1.88
CA CYS A 256 -13.19 8.26 -2.47
C CYS A 256 -13.24 8.32 -4.02
N SER A 257 -12.79 9.44 -4.59
CA SER A 257 -12.73 9.66 -6.04
C SER A 257 -11.84 8.64 -6.75
N SER A 258 -10.72 8.25 -6.13
CA SER A 258 -9.82 7.23 -6.64
C SER A 258 -10.47 5.84 -6.71
N HIS A 259 -11.30 5.49 -5.72
CA HIS A 259 -12.07 4.25 -5.76
C HIS A 259 -13.11 4.30 -6.89
N ARG A 260 -13.85 5.41 -7.01
CA ARG A 260 -14.87 5.58 -8.07
C ARG A 260 -14.28 5.49 -9.48
N SER A 261 -13.17 6.18 -9.74
CA SER A 261 -12.52 6.12 -11.05
C SER A 261 -12.03 4.69 -11.36
N ASN A 262 -11.44 4.01 -10.37
CA ASN A 262 -11.06 2.60 -10.50
C ASN A 262 -12.26 1.68 -10.79
N THR A 263 -13.40 1.89 -10.14
CA THR A 263 -14.62 1.11 -10.39
C THR A 263 -15.14 1.32 -11.82
N VAL A 264 -15.12 2.56 -12.33
CA VAL A 264 -15.53 2.85 -13.71
C VAL A 264 -14.65 2.10 -14.70
N VAL A 265 -13.32 2.24 -14.59
CA VAL A 265 -12.39 1.55 -15.51
C VAL A 265 -12.53 0.03 -15.40
N LYS A 266 -12.78 -0.49 -14.19
CA LYS A 266 -13.06 -1.92 -13.98
C LYS A 266 -14.27 -2.38 -14.78
N HIS A 267 -15.44 -1.78 -14.53
CA HIS A 267 -16.68 -2.21 -15.17
C HIS A 267 -16.67 -1.97 -16.68
N SER A 268 -16.04 -0.88 -17.15
CA SER A 268 -15.87 -0.63 -18.59
C SER A 268 -15.03 -1.71 -19.26
N SER A 269 -13.96 -2.18 -18.61
CA SER A 269 -13.12 -3.26 -19.15
C SER A 269 -13.80 -4.62 -19.11
N GLU A 270 -14.58 -4.89 -18.05
CA GLU A 270 -15.36 -6.13 -17.90
C GLU A 270 -16.59 -6.17 -18.82
N ALA A 271 -17.05 -5.03 -19.33
CA ALA A 271 -18.18 -4.95 -20.26
C ALA A 271 -17.83 -5.49 -21.67
N ASN A 272 -16.56 -5.53 -22.04
CA ASN A 272 -16.11 -6.08 -23.32
C ASN A 272 -15.36 -7.41 -23.09
N LEU A 273 -15.85 -8.48 -23.70
CA LEU A 273 -15.30 -9.82 -23.52
C LEU A 273 -13.84 -9.93 -24.00
N ASP A 274 -13.50 -9.27 -25.11
CA ASP A 274 -12.15 -9.32 -25.67
C ASP A 274 -11.13 -8.64 -24.75
N ILE A 275 -11.48 -7.48 -24.18
CA ILE A 275 -10.64 -6.78 -23.20
C ILE A 275 -10.54 -7.57 -21.88
N TYR A 276 -11.65 -8.17 -21.44
CA TYR A 276 -11.63 -9.06 -20.27
C TYR A 276 -10.68 -10.25 -20.48
N SER A 277 -10.78 -10.92 -21.64
CA SER A 277 -9.88 -12.01 -22.03
C SER A 277 -8.42 -11.55 -22.13
N PHE A 278 -8.17 -10.37 -22.69
CA PHE A 278 -6.83 -9.77 -22.74
C PHE A 278 -6.21 -9.63 -21.34
N PHE A 279 -6.94 -9.09 -20.36
CA PHE A 279 -6.45 -9.01 -18.99
C PHE A 279 -6.25 -10.38 -18.34
N GLY A 280 -7.06 -11.37 -18.69
CA GLY A 280 -6.85 -12.76 -18.29
C GLY A 280 -5.52 -13.33 -18.80
N THR A 281 -5.22 -13.13 -20.09
CA THR A 281 -3.94 -13.54 -20.68
C THR A 281 -2.77 -12.81 -20.03
N LEU A 282 -2.90 -11.49 -19.81
CA LEU A 282 -1.87 -10.68 -19.16
C LEU A 282 -1.61 -11.16 -17.72
N GLN A 283 -2.65 -11.51 -16.97
CA GLN A 283 -2.51 -12.11 -15.63
C GLN A 283 -1.73 -13.43 -15.68
N THR A 284 -2.01 -14.30 -16.66
CA THR A 284 -1.30 -15.58 -16.83
C THR A 284 0.20 -15.35 -17.09
N VAL A 285 0.55 -14.34 -17.88
CA VAL A 285 1.96 -13.94 -18.10
C VAL A 285 2.62 -13.58 -16.76
N TYR A 286 2.01 -12.72 -15.94
CA TYR A 286 2.61 -12.33 -14.65
C TYR A 286 2.77 -13.48 -13.69
N VAL A 287 1.74 -14.33 -13.55
CA VAL A 287 1.80 -15.50 -12.66
C VAL A 287 2.93 -16.43 -13.08
N PHE A 288 3.12 -16.63 -14.39
CA PHE A 288 4.22 -17.43 -14.91
C PHE A 288 5.60 -16.87 -14.55
N PHE A 289 5.80 -15.55 -14.72
CA PHE A 289 7.04 -14.87 -14.36
C PHE A 289 7.22 -14.63 -12.84
N THR A 290 6.29 -15.10 -11.99
CA THR A 290 6.41 -14.96 -10.53
C THR A 290 7.39 -15.96 -9.92
N SER A 291 7.70 -17.08 -10.60
CA SER A 291 8.66 -18.04 -10.05
C SER A 291 10.07 -17.45 -10.05
N MET A 292 10.82 -17.67 -8.96
CA MET A 292 12.13 -17.02 -8.72
C MET A 292 13.15 -17.28 -9.84
N PHE A 293 13.12 -18.48 -10.44
CA PHE A 293 14.04 -18.87 -11.51
C PHE A 293 13.64 -18.28 -12.87
N ILE A 294 12.34 -18.23 -13.19
CA ILE A 294 11.84 -17.62 -14.43
C ILE A 294 12.00 -16.09 -14.38
N TYR A 295 11.74 -15.49 -13.22
CA TYR A 295 12.01 -14.07 -12.96
C TYR A 295 13.49 -13.74 -13.14
N PHE A 296 14.39 -14.59 -12.64
CA PHE A 296 15.83 -14.45 -12.86
C PHE A 296 16.17 -14.46 -14.36
N LEU A 297 15.63 -15.39 -15.14
CA LEU A 297 15.86 -15.40 -16.59
C LEU A 297 15.37 -14.13 -17.29
N LEU A 298 14.16 -13.65 -16.99
CA LEU A 298 13.63 -12.39 -17.52
C LEU A 298 14.54 -11.21 -17.16
N ARG A 299 15.07 -11.21 -15.93
CA ARG A 299 16.01 -10.18 -15.50
C ARG A 299 17.35 -10.25 -16.24
N MET A 300 17.84 -11.45 -16.51
CA MET A 300 19.09 -11.66 -17.25
C MET A 300 18.95 -11.27 -18.73
N SER A 301 17.80 -11.54 -19.38
CA SER A 301 17.57 -11.09 -20.75
C SER A 301 17.51 -9.57 -20.86
N VAL A 302 16.88 -8.89 -19.90
CA VAL A 302 16.76 -7.42 -19.87
C VAL A 302 18.08 -6.71 -19.53
N LEU A 303 18.90 -7.25 -18.61
CA LEU A 303 20.18 -6.64 -18.22
C LEU A 303 21.27 -6.75 -19.30
N ASN A 304 21.09 -7.60 -20.30
CA ASN A 304 22.00 -7.70 -21.44
C ASN A 304 21.85 -6.53 -22.44
N GLU A 305 20.79 -5.72 -22.32
CA GLU A 305 20.64 -4.45 -23.04
C GLU A 305 20.48 -3.25 -22.07
N LYS A 306 20.85 -2.06 -22.55
CA LYS A 306 21.25 -0.85 -21.78
C LYS A 306 20.16 -0.17 -20.91
N TYR A 307 19.05 -0.83 -20.57
CA TYR A 307 17.88 -0.21 -19.93
C TYR A 307 17.41 -0.99 -18.69
N SER A 308 18.04 -0.74 -17.54
CA SER A 308 17.89 -1.53 -16.32
C SER A 308 16.87 -1.02 -15.28
N THR A 309 16.08 0.03 -15.57
CA THR A 309 15.25 0.68 -14.53
C THR A 309 13.77 0.32 -14.53
N ASN A 310 13.21 -0.21 -15.63
CA ASN A 310 11.75 -0.41 -15.75
C ASN A 310 11.27 -1.83 -15.44
N LEU A 311 12.17 -2.80 -15.25
CA LEU A 311 11.77 -4.18 -14.95
C LEU A 311 11.17 -4.35 -13.55
N PHE A 312 11.46 -3.40 -12.63
CA PHE A 312 10.88 -3.41 -11.29
C PHE A 312 9.35 -3.31 -11.27
N SER A 313 8.68 -2.93 -12.37
CA SER A 313 7.21 -2.98 -12.50
C SER A 313 6.64 -4.31 -13.03
N LEU A 314 7.46 -5.19 -13.60
CA LEU A 314 7.11 -6.60 -13.86
C LEU A 314 7.28 -7.48 -12.63
N THR A 315 7.87 -6.94 -11.55
CA THR A 315 7.86 -7.60 -10.24
C THR A 315 6.41 -7.96 -9.88
N PRO A 316 6.15 -9.18 -9.39
CA PRO A 316 4.81 -9.63 -9.05
C PRO A 316 4.24 -8.82 -7.89
N LYS A 317 3.64 -7.67 -8.20
CA LYS A 317 2.43 -7.30 -7.49
C LYS A 317 1.37 -8.14 -8.16
N THR A 318 0.95 -9.23 -7.50
CA THR A 318 -0.33 -9.91 -7.81
C THR A 318 -1.26 -8.80 -8.25
N ILE A 319 -1.78 -8.84 -9.48
CA ILE A 319 -2.66 -7.78 -9.99
C ILE A 319 -3.66 -7.52 -8.88
N ALA A 320 -3.45 -6.42 -8.15
CA ALA A 320 -4.23 -6.17 -6.98
C ALA A 320 -5.61 -5.92 -7.58
N THR A 321 -6.53 -6.83 -7.30
CA THR A 321 -7.89 -6.85 -7.85
C THR A 321 -8.62 -5.52 -7.60
N THR A 322 -8.04 -4.65 -6.76
CA THR A 322 -8.56 -3.37 -6.31
C THR A 322 -7.88 -2.10 -6.88
N ARG A 323 -6.67 -2.14 -7.49
CA ARG A 323 -5.96 -0.89 -7.89
C ARG A 323 -5.49 -0.88 -9.35
N TRP A 324 -6.22 -0.16 -10.23
CA TRP A 324 -5.94 -0.06 -11.68
C TRP A 324 -4.64 0.66 -12.04
N ASN A 325 -4.10 1.53 -11.17
CA ASN A 325 -2.76 2.09 -11.33
C ASN A 325 -1.69 0.99 -11.42
N ALA A 326 -1.78 -0.04 -10.58
CA ALA A 326 -0.86 -1.18 -10.64
C ALA A 326 -0.98 -1.93 -11.98
N LYS A 327 -2.21 -2.14 -12.48
CA LYS A 327 -2.44 -2.75 -13.80
C LYS A 327 -1.81 -1.93 -14.95
N TYR A 328 -1.83 -0.60 -14.86
CA TYR A 328 -1.20 0.27 -15.87
C TYR A 328 0.31 0.07 -15.89
N GLN A 329 0.96 0.10 -14.72
CA GLN A 329 2.41 -0.10 -14.64
C GLN A 329 2.81 -1.47 -15.19
N SER A 330 2.05 -2.50 -14.84
CA SER A 330 2.23 -3.86 -15.36
C SER A 330 2.14 -3.87 -16.89
N MET A 331 1.06 -3.36 -17.47
CA MET A 331 0.86 -3.33 -18.92
C MET A 331 1.92 -2.50 -19.66
N ARG A 332 2.31 -1.36 -19.09
CA ARG A 332 3.40 -0.55 -19.62
C ARG A 332 4.70 -1.36 -19.66
N ALA A 333 5.01 -2.08 -18.58
CA ALA A 333 6.17 -2.94 -18.51
C ALA A 333 6.12 -4.06 -19.57
N MET A 334 4.96 -4.72 -19.73
CA MET A 334 4.76 -5.73 -20.77
C MET A 334 5.00 -5.18 -22.18
N TYR A 335 4.54 -3.94 -22.45
CA TYR A 335 4.75 -3.28 -23.75
C TYR A 335 6.22 -2.92 -23.97
N GLU A 336 6.88 -2.36 -22.95
CA GLU A 336 8.29 -1.94 -23.03
C GLU A 336 9.27 -3.13 -23.12
N SER A 337 8.93 -4.27 -22.49
CA SER A 337 9.78 -5.47 -22.47
C SER A 337 9.20 -6.64 -23.29
N PHE A 338 8.44 -6.34 -24.33
CA PHE A 338 7.69 -7.37 -25.07
C PHE A 338 8.62 -8.39 -25.73
N ASP A 339 9.76 -7.93 -26.26
CA ASP A 339 10.80 -8.78 -26.86
C ASP A 339 11.40 -9.74 -25.84
N GLU A 340 11.79 -9.23 -24.68
CA GLU A 340 12.46 -9.97 -23.63
C GLU A 340 11.53 -11.00 -23.00
N VAL A 341 10.24 -10.69 -22.89
CA VAL A 341 9.21 -11.64 -22.46
C VAL A 341 9.12 -12.81 -23.45
N ILE A 342 9.08 -12.53 -24.76
CA ILE A 342 9.03 -13.58 -25.79
C ILE A 342 10.31 -14.42 -25.78
N GLN A 343 11.48 -13.78 -25.64
CA GLN A 343 12.76 -14.49 -25.54
C GLN A 343 12.77 -15.42 -24.32
N ALA A 344 12.39 -14.92 -23.14
CA ALA A 344 12.35 -15.71 -21.92
C ALA A 344 11.37 -16.90 -22.04
N LEU A 345 10.17 -16.69 -22.61
CA LEU A 345 9.21 -17.77 -22.87
C LEU A 345 9.79 -18.83 -23.82
N ASN A 346 10.48 -18.42 -24.89
CA ASN A 346 11.09 -19.35 -25.83
C ASN A 346 12.26 -20.12 -25.21
N THR A 347 13.10 -19.47 -24.39
CA THR A 347 14.17 -20.14 -23.64
C THR A 347 13.58 -21.17 -22.70
N THR A 348 12.59 -20.80 -21.89
CA THR A 348 11.94 -21.73 -20.97
C THR A 348 11.29 -22.89 -21.73
N ALA A 349 10.54 -22.63 -22.80
CA ALA A 349 9.84 -23.69 -23.55
C ALA A 349 10.79 -24.75 -24.15
N ASN A 350 12.01 -24.38 -24.52
CA ASN A 350 12.97 -25.24 -25.21
C ASN A 350 14.02 -25.88 -24.29
N ASP A 351 14.23 -25.36 -23.09
CA ASP A 351 15.24 -25.86 -22.15
C ASP A 351 14.72 -27.06 -21.36
N GLN A 352 15.12 -28.25 -21.82
CA GLN A 352 14.73 -29.53 -21.22
C GLN A 352 15.49 -29.89 -19.94
N ILE A 353 16.55 -29.14 -19.61
CA ILE A 353 17.46 -29.45 -18.51
C ILE A 353 17.02 -28.71 -17.26
N ASN A 354 16.72 -27.41 -17.39
CA ASN A 354 16.44 -26.55 -16.23
C ASN A 354 14.93 -26.42 -15.93
N PHE A 355 14.05 -26.87 -16.82
CA PHE A 355 12.60 -26.72 -16.67
C PHE A 355 11.82 -28.03 -16.79
N ASP A 356 10.88 -28.21 -15.88
CA ASP A 356 9.92 -29.31 -15.88
C ASP A 356 8.94 -29.22 -17.06
N LEU A 357 8.23 -30.31 -17.35
CA LEU A 357 7.31 -30.38 -18.48
C LEU A 357 6.15 -29.37 -18.38
N GLU A 358 5.66 -29.09 -17.18
CA GLU A 358 4.53 -28.18 -16.96
C GLU A 358 4.94 -26.74 -17.28
N SER A 359 6.04 -26.26 -16.71
CA SER A 359 6.59 -24.93 -17.01
C SER A 359 6.84 -24.72 -18.50
N ARG A 360 7.35 -25.75 -19.21
CA ARG A 360 7.59 -25.69 -20.66
C ARG A 360 6.30 -25.60 -21.47
N GLN A 361 5.29 -26.38 -21.11
CA GLN A 361 3.98 -26.33 -21.77
C GLN A 361 3.30 -24.98 -21.54
N GLN A 362 3.34 -24.47 -20.30
CA GLN A 362 2.79 -23.16 -19.96
C GLN A 362 3.50 -22.05 -20.75
N ALA A 363 4.83 -22.04 -20.81
CA ALA A 363 5.60 -21.06 -21.59
C ALA A 363 5.17 -21.04 -23.07
N LYS A 364 5.03 -22.23 -23.67
CA LYS A 364 4.61 -22.37 -25.07
C LYS A 364 3.17 -21.89 -25.29
N ALA A 365 2.26 -22.23 -24.38
CA ALA A 365 0.86 -21.79 -24.45
C ALA A 365 0.73 -20.28 -24.30
N ILE A 366 1.47 -19.67 -23.37
CA ILE A 366 1.50 -18.22 -23.18
C ILE A 366 2.04 -17.54 -24.44
N SER A 367 3.16 -18.01 -24.99
CA SER A 367 3.75 -17.48 -26.22
C SER A 367 2.73 -17.49 -27.38
N PHE A 368 2.00 -18.59 -27.56
CA PHE A 368 0.94 -18.68 -28.58
C PHE A 368 -0.21 -17.69 -28.36
N ASN A 369 -0.56 -17.39 -27.10
CA ASN A 369 -1.65 -16.49 -26.79
C ASN A 369 -1.27 -15.00 -26.94
N ILE A 370 -0.02 -14.63 -26.65
CA ILE A 370 0.43 -13.23 -26.73
C ILE A 370 0.94 -12.84 -28.12
N ILE A 371 1.46 -13.80 -28.91
CA ILE A 371 1.90 -13.59 -30.30
C ILE A 371 0.67 -13.74 -31.23
N THR A 372 -0.30 -12.86 -31.05
CA THR A 372 -1.49 -12.76 -31.91
C THR A 372 -1.76 -11.29 -32.22
N LEU A 373 -2.31 -11.00 -33.41
CA LEU A 373 -2.62 -9.62 -33.80
C LEU A 373 -3.58 -8.96 -32.79
N HIS A 374 -4.55 -9.72 -32.28
CA HIS A 374 -5.57 -9.23 -31.36
C HIS A 374 -4.95 -8.83 -30.02
N PHE A 375 -4.08 -9.66 -29.44
CA PHE A 375 -3.38 -9.33 -28.19
C PHE A 375 -2.51 -8.08 -28.35
N ILE A 376 -1.79 -7.96 -29.46
CA ILE A 376 -0.93 -6.80 -29.75
C ILE A 376 -1.75 -5.51 -29.90
N ILE A 377 -2.88 -5.56 -30.61
CA ILE A 377 -3.79 -4.41 -30.73
C ILE A 377 -4.32 -3.99 -29.36
N TYR A 378 -4.81 -4.95 -28.56
CA TYR A 378 -5.33 -4.65 -27.23
C TYR A 378 -4.25 -4.14 -26.28
N LEU A 379 -3.01 -4.63 -26.37
CA LEU A 379 -1.89 -4.14 -25.59
C LEU A 379 -1.60 -2.66 -25.88
N VAL A 380 -1.51 -2.28 -27.16
CA VAL A 380 -1.26 -0.88 -27.56
C VAL A 380 -2.43 0.02 -27.16
N PHE A 381 -3.66 -0.40 -27.48
CA PHE A 381 -4.88 0.34 -27.18
C PHE A 381 -5.06 0.57 -25.68
N MET A 382 -5.01 -0.50 -24.88
CA MET A 382 -5.22 -0.40 -23.44
C MET A 382 -4.09 0.37 -22.77
N LYS A 383 -2.83 0.26 -23.24
CA LYS A 383 -1.70 1.05 -22.72
C LYS A 383 -2.00 2.54 -22.77
N ASN A 384 -2.46 3.04 -23.91
CA ASN A 384 -2.77 4.45 -24.09
C ASN A 384 -3.99 4.86 -23.24
N LEU A 385 -5.06 4.04 -23.25
CA LEU A 385 -6.27 4.30 -22.48
C LEU A 385 -5.99 4.39 -20.97
N MET A 386 -5.23 3.43 -20.44
CA MET A 386 -4.92 3.39 -19.02
C MET A 386 -3.89 4.44 -18.61
N ALA A 387 -3.05 4.94 -19.52
CA ALA A 387 -2.16 6.05 -19.21
C ALA A 387 -2.95 7.30 -18.81
N MET A 388 -4.03 7.61 -19.53
CA MET A 388 -4.91 8.74 -19.23
C MET A 388 -5.61 8.57 -17.87
N THR A 389 -6.22 7.40 -17.62
CA THR A 389 -6.92 7.14 -16.36
C THR A 389 -5.96 7.01 -15.16
N ASN A 390 -4.73 6.54 -15.39
CA ASN A 390 -3.68 6.50 -14.38
C ASN A 390 -3.25 7.90 -13.94
N SER A 391 -3.10 8.84 -14.89
CA SER A 391 -2.81 10.24 -14.57
C SER A 391 -3.85 10.81 -13.60
N LEU A 392 -5.14 10.64 -13.92
CA LEU A 392 -6.24 11.07 -13.06
C LEU A 392 -6.16 10.43 -11.65
N SER A 393 -5.92 9.11 -11.59
CA SER A 393 -5.83 8.38 -10.33
C SER A 393 -4.68 8.85 -9.43
N VAL A 394 -3.52 9.20 -10.00
CA VAL A 394 -2.38 9.74 -9.24
C VAL A 394 -2.69 11.11 -8.67
N HIS A 395 -3.31 12.00 -9.46
CA HIS A 395 -3.66 13.34 -9.00
C HIS A 395 -4.75 13.32 -7.92
N PHE A 396 -5.75 12.45 -8.03
CA PHE A 396 -6.78 12.28 -6.99
C PHE A 396 -6.24 11.75 -5.65
N GLN A 397 -5.03 11.17 -5.63
CA GLN A 397 -4.36 10.72 -4.41
C GLN A 397 -3.39 11.77 -3.86
N SER A 398 -3.25 12.93 -4.50
CA SER A 398 -2.39 14.00 -4.01
C SER A 398 -2.98 14.67 -2.78
N GLU A 399 -2.19 14.80 -1.73
CA GLU A 399 -2.59 15.49 -0.49
C GLU A 399 -3.01 16.95 -0.73
N LYS A 400 -2.43 17.59 -1.76
CA LYS A 400 -2.63 19.01 -2.06
C LYS A 400 -3.77 19.32 -3.03
N ILE A 401 -4.39 18.31 -3.62
CA ILE A 401 -5.46 18.55 -4.59
C ILE A 401 -6.70 19.13 -3.90
N ASP A 402 -7.26 20.20 -4.46
CA ASP A 402 -8.56 20.73 -4.09
C ASP A 402 -9.67 20.21 -5.01
N LEU A 403 -10.92 20.47 -4.63
CA LEU A 403 -12.09 19.96 -5.37
C LEU A 403 -12.28 20.61 -6.76
N LEU A 404 -11.84 21.86 -6.95
CA LEU A 404 -11.96 22.55 -8.24
C LEU A 404 -10.95 21.96 -9.22
N ALA A 405 -9.68 21.87 -8.82
CA ALA A 405 -8.63 21.22 -9.59
C ALA A 405 -8.98 19.76 -9.93
N ALA A 406 -9.55 19.02 -8.97
CA ALA A 406 -10.04 17.66 -9.23
C ALA A 406 -11.18 17.62 -10.27
N GLY A 407 -12.08 18.60 -10.27
CA GLY A 407 -13.17 18.71 -11.24
C GLY A 407 -12.68 19.07 -12.65
N GLU A 408 -11.70 19.97 -12.75
CA GLU A 408 -11.05 20.33 -14.02
C GLU A 408 -10.31 19.13 -14.61
N LEU A 409 -9.46 18.46 -13.83
CA LEU A 409 -8.75 17.25 -14.25
C LEU A 409 -9.67 16.14 -14.73
N LEU A 410 -10.82 15.95 -14.05
CA LEU A 410 -11.83 15.00 -14.48
C LEU A 410 -12.42 15.37 -15.84
N SER A 411 -12.75 16.66 -16.03
CA SER A 411 -13.33 17.17 -17.27
C SER A 411 -12.34 17.05 -18.44
N GLU A 412 -11.07 17.40 -18.22
CA GLU A 412 -9.99 17.22 -19.19
C GLU A 412 -9.80 15.75 -19.56
N THR A 413 -9.81 14.85 -18.57
CA THR A 413 -9.66 13.40 -18.82
C THR A 413 -10.83 12.87 -19.66
N ILE A 414 -12.06 13.33 -19.43
CA ILE A 414 -13.22 12.97 -20.24
C ILE A 414 -13.05 13.45 -21.68
N GLN A 415 -12.64 14.70 -21.88
CA GLN A 415 -12.39 15.24 -23.22
C GLN A 415 -11.30 14.46 -23.97
N LEU A 416 -10.22 14.07 -23.28
CA LEU A 416 -9.16 13.23 -23.87
C LEU A 416 -9.70 11.86 -24.29
N LEU A 417 -10.51 11.21 -23.47
CA LEU A 417 -11.14 9.93 -23.82
C LEU A 417 -12.13 10.05 -24.99
N GLU A 418 -12.88 11.16 -25.06
CA GLU A 418 -13.78 11.45 -26.18
C GLU A 418 -13.02 11.70 -27.48
N LEU A 419 -11.87 12.39 -27.40
CA LEU A 419 -10.98 12.60 -28.53
C LEU A 419 -10.41 11.27 -29.03
N GLU A 420 -9.90 10.42 -28.14
CA GLU A 420 -9.42 9.08 -28.50
C GLU A 420 -10.50 8.22 -29.17
N ARG A 421 -11.75 8.34 -28.74
CA ARG A 421 -12.88 7.63 -29.35
C ARG A 421 -13.25 8.15 -30.74
N SER A 422 -13.11 9.46 -30.98
CA SER A 422 -13.67 10.13 -32.16
C SER A 422 -12.62 10.44 -33.24
N ASN A 423 -11.34 10.37 -32.90
CA ASN A 423 -10.25 10.72 -33.80
C ASN A 423 -9.74 9.50 -34.58
N GLU A 424 -10.10 9.42 -35.86
CA GLU A 424 -9.62 8.37 -36.76
C GLU A 424 -8.10 8.31 -36.86
N VAL A 425 -7.39 9.44 -36.72
CA VAL A 425 -5.92 9.48 -36.76
C VAL A 425 -5.33 8.70 -35.59
N ASN A 426 -5.90 8.81 -34.40
CA ASN A 426 -5.40 8.11 -33.22
C ASN A 426 -5.64 6.59 -33.35
N LEU A 427 -6.81 6.19 -33.86
CA LEU A 427 -7.09 4.80 -34.18
C LEU A 427 -6.12 4.24 -35.24
N ASN A 428 -5.86 5.00 -36.31
CA ASN A 428 -4.93 4.62 -37.36
C ASN A 428 -3.49 4.50 -36.83
N ASN A 429 -3.09 5.37 -35.90
CA ASN A 429 -1.79 5.26 -35.24
C ASN A 429 -1.68 3.99 -34.40
N ILE A 430 -2.72 3.62 -33.65
CA ILE A 430 -2.77 2.37 -32.89
C ILE A 430 -2.61 1.17 -33.82
N ILE A 431 -3.37 1.13 -34.92
CA ILE A 431 -3.29 0.06 -35.93
C ILE A 431 -1.89 -0.01 -36.53
N THR A 432 -1.33 1.13 -36.94
CA THR A 432 0.00 1.19 -37.57
C THR A 432 1.09 0.65 -36.63
N VAL A 433 1.10 1.09 -35.37
CA VAL A 433 2.06 0.62 -34.37
C VAL A 433 1.86 -0.88 -34.09
N SER A 434 0.60 -1.34 -34.01
CA SER A 434 0.29 -2.75 -33.82
C SER A 434 0.73 -3.61 -35.01
N ASP A 435 0.59 -3.13 -36.24
CA ASP A 435 1.01 -3.83 -37.45
C ASP A 435 2.53 -3.97 -37.53
N GLU A 436 3.26 -2.89 -37.22
CA GLU A 436 4.72 -2.92 -37.15
C GLU A 436 5.20 -3.93 -36.10
N LEU A 437 4.58 -3.92 -34.91
CA LEU A 437 4.91 -4.86 -33.84
C LEU A 437 4.53 -6.30 -34.21
N ALA A 438 3.39 -6.53 -34.85
CA ALA A 438 2.94 -7.85 -35.29
C ALA A 438 3.86 -8.45 -36.35
N LYS A 439 4.26 -7.64 -37.35
CA LYS A 439 5.19 -8.04 -38.41
C LYS A 439 6.56 -8.45 -37.86
N LYS A 440 7.03 -7.80 -36.79
CA LYS A 440 8.28 -8.17 -36.09
C LYS A 440 8.29 -9.62 -35.61
N TYR A 441 7.13 -10.17 -35.24
CA TYR A 441 6.99 -11.55 -34.77
C TYR A 441 6.42 -12.51 -35.83
N GLY A 442 6.45 -12.12 -37.10
CA GLY A 442 6.01 -12.97 -38.21
C GLY A 442 4.50 -13.15 -38.33
N ILE A 443 3.71 -12.25 -37.74
CA ILE A 443 2.26 -12.19 -37.93
C ILE A 443 1.99 -11.27 -39.13
N ASP A 444 1.27 -11.77 -40.12
CA ASP A 444 0.72 -10.96 -41.21
C ASP A 444 -0.68 -10.44 -40.82
N PRO A 445 -0.83 -9.13 -40.54
CA PRO A 445 -2.11 -8.57 -40.10
C PRO A 445 -3.21 -8.70 -41.16
N ASP A 446 -2.86 -8.52 -42.44
CA ASP A 446 -3.80 -8.57 -43.55
C ASP A 446 -4.29 -10.01 -43.78
N GLU A 447 -3.37 -10.98 -43.73
CA GLU A 447 -3.72 -12.39 -43.85
C GLU A 447 -4.64 -12.85 -42.69
N GLU A 448 -4.33 -12.45 -41.46
CA GLU A 448 -5.14 -12.79 -40.29
C GLU A 448 -6.53 -12.16 -40.36
N PHE A 449 -6.63 -10.88 -40.77
CA PHE A 449 -7.90 -10.20 -40.98
C PHE A 449 -8.75 -10.91 -42.02
N HIS A 450 -8.17 -11.24 -43.18
CA HIS A 450 -8.87 -11.92 -44.27
C HIS A 450 -9.29 -13.35 -43.91
N ARG A 451 -8.50 -14.06 -43.10
CA ARG A 451 -8.84 -15.40 -42.61
C ARG A 451 -10.10 -15.39 -41.76
N LYS A 452 -10.25 -14.40 -40.87
CA LYS A 452 -11.42 -14.27 -39.98
C LYS A 452 -12.65 -13.69 -40.68
N HIS A 453 -12.47 -12.80 -41.66
CA HIS A 453 -13.56 -12.12 -42.38
C HIS A 453 -13.84 -12.71 -43.77
N ARG A 454 -13.39 -13.95 -44.02
CA ARG A 454 -13.60 -14.61 -45.30
C ARG A 454 -15.10 -14.75 -45.58
N LYS A 455 -15.58 -14.12 -46.66
CA LYS A 455 -16.94 -14.34 -47.17
C LYS A 455 -17.17 -15.84 -47.39
N ARG A 456 -18.21 -16.40 -46.77
CA ARG A 456 -18.63 -17.79 -47.03
C ARG A 456 -18.88 -17.93 -48.51
N ARG A 457 -18.16 -18.86 -49.15
CA ARG A 457 -18.47 -19.24 -50.54
C ARG A 457 -19.77 -20.04 -50.51
N PRO A 458 -20.69 -19.83 -51.48
CA PRO A 458 -21.85 -20.69 -51.60
C PRO A 458 -21.38 -22.15 -51.74
N PRO A 459 -22.09 -23.11 -51.14
CA PRO A 459 -21.71 -24.51 -51.21
C PRO A 459 -21.68 -24.98 -52.68
N LYS A 460 -20.70 -25.81 -53.03
CA LYS A 460 -20.54 -26.33 -54.40
C LYS A 460 -21.67 -27.26 -54.84
N LYS A 461 -22.43 -27.81 -53.89
CA LYS A 461 -23.66 -28.56 -54.11
C LYS A 461 -24.74 -27.91 -53.25
N LEU A 462 -25.84 -27.54 -53.88
CA LEU A 462 -27.08 -27.25 -53.17
C LEU A 462 -27.66 -28.59 -52.73
N ASP A 463 -28.28 -28.62 -51.55
CA ASP A 463 -29.03 -29.79 -51.12
C ASP A 463 -30.29 -29.89 -51.98
N ASP A 464 -30.45 -30.98 -52.73
CA ASP A 464 -31.61 -31.21 -53.61
C ASP A 464 -32.81 -31.79 -52.84
N ASN A 465 -32.68 -32.00 -51.51
CA ASN A 465 -33.73 -32.53 -50.67
C ASN A 465 -34.84 -31.49 -50.41
N PRO A 466 -36.10 -31.74 -50.85
CA PRO A 466 -37.22 -30.82 -50.66
C PRO A 466 -37.58 -30.52 -49.20
N GLN A 467 -37.10 -31.33 -48.23
CA GLN A 467 -37.40 -31.15 -46.81
C GLN A 467 -36.38 -30.28 -46.04
N THR A 468 -35.19 -30.04 -46.61
CA THR A 468 -34.09 -29.29 -45.99
C THR A 468 -33.63 -28.08 -46.81
N THR A 469 -34.27 -27.85 -47.96
CA THR A 469 -33.98 -26.72 -48.85
C THR A 469 -34.46 -25.40 -48.24
N TYR A 470 -33.51 -24.50 -47.97
CA TYR A 470 -33.79 -23.12 -47.58
C TYR A 470 -33.55 -22.19 -48.77
N ASN A 471 -34.52 -21.32 -49.08
CA ASN A 471 -34.46 -20.44 -50.24
C ASN A 471 -33.59 -19.20 -49.91
N PHE A 472 -32.39 -19.12 -50.48
CA PHE A 472 -31.45 -18.02 -50.25
C PHE A 472 -31.75 -16.72 -51.04
N SER A 473 -32.96 -16.59 -51.60
CA SER A 473 -33.36 -15.38 -52.34
C SER A 473 -34.06 -14.37 -51.43
N ARG A 474 -33.26 -13.52 -50.77
CA ARG A 474 -33.63 -12.14 -50.41
C ARG A 474 -32.39 -11.27 -50.30
#